data_AF-A0A2M7FN93-F1
#
_entry.id   AF-A0A2M7FN93-F1
#
_cell.length_a   1.000
_cell.length_b   1.000
_cell.length_c   1.000
_cell.angle_alpha   90.00
_cell.angle_beta   90.00
_cell.angle_gamma   90.00
#
_symmetry.space_group_name_H-M   'P 1'
#
loop_
_entity.id
_entity.type
_entity.pdbx_description
1 polymer ?
#
loop_
_entity_poly.entity_id
_entity_poly.type
_entity_poly.pdbx_seq_one_letter_code
_entity_poly.pdbx_strand_id
1 'polypeptide(L)'
;MQFTLEFTIVAGFVLLALILDLILLFWLSKVAKHYNSLTKDIDQKTLMNILQGIQTTIAQHERVQGATKQELQKLKDSGTLHLQHMVLKRFNPFGDTGGDQSFILAMLDGNKDGVVITSLHSRENTRFYV
;
A
#
# COMPACT_ATOMS: atom_id res chain seq x y z
N MET A 1 79.57 18.29 31.41
CA MET A 1 79.17 17.59 30.17
C MET A 1 77.91 16.73 30.33
N GLN A 2 77.62 16.17 31.51
CA GLN A 2 76.35 15.44 31.76
C GLN A 2 75.10 16.35 31.72
N PHE A 3 75.15 17.54 32.33
CA PHE A 3 74.02 18.48 32.32
C PHE A 3 73.58 18.94 30.91
N THR A 4 74.52 19.14 29.98
CA THR A 4 74.19 19.57 28.60
C THR A 4 73.48 18.48 27.80
N LEU A 5 73.72 17.19 28.11
CA LEU A 5 73.09 16.07 27.42
C LEU A 5 71.62 15.90 27.85
N GLU A 6 71.34 16.03 29.16
CA GLU A 6 69.97 15.96 29.68
C GLU A 6 69.08 17.07 29.11
N PHE A 7 69.60 18.30 29.02
CA PHE A 7 68.88 19.41 28.38
C PHE A 7 68.54 19.14 26.92
N THR A 8 69.44 18.52 26.14
CA THR A 8 69.16 18.18 24.74
C THR A 8 68.09 17.10 24.58
N ILE A 9 68.04 16.11 25.50
CA ILE A 9 67.02 15.05 25.48
C ILE A 9 65.64 15.63 25.83
N VAL A 10 65.57 16.47 26.86
CA VAL A 10 64.32 17.15 27.25
C VAL A 10 63.84 18.07 26.14
N ALA A 11 64.73 18.85 25.52
CA ALA A 11 64.39 19.71 24.39
C ALA A 11 63.86 18.91 23.20
N GLY A 12 64.47 17.76 22.88
CA GLY A 12 64.00 16.87 21.82
C GLY A 12 62.60 16.30 22.11
N PHE A 13 62.33 15.91 23.35
CA PHE A 13 61.02 15.40 23.76
C PHE A 13 59.92 16.46 23.68
N VAL A 14 60.23 17.70 24.09
CA VAL A 14 59.32 18.85 23.95
C VAL A 14 59.01 19.13 22.49
N LEU A 15 60.03 19.08 21.61
CA LEU A 15 59.85 19.29 20.18
C LEU A 15 58.97 18.20 19.54
N LEU A 16 59.17 16.94 19.92
CA LEU A 16 58.35 15.82 19.47
C LEU A 16 56.88 15.97 19.92
N ALA A 17 56.66 16.36 21.18
CA ALA A 17 55.33 16.59 21.72
C ALA A 17 54.61 17.73 20.98
N LEU A 18 55.31 18.82 20.66
CA LEU A 18 54.76 19.93 19.88
C LEU A 18 54.38 19.50 18.45
N ILE A 19 55.19 18.67 17.81
CA ILE A 19 54.89 18.15 16.47
C ILE A 19 53.64 17.26 16.50
N LEU A 20 53.51 16.39 17.51
CA LEU A 20 52.32 15.55 17.67
C LEU A 20 51.06 16.37 17.93
N ASP A 21 51.14 17.41 18.75
CA ASP A 21 50.02 18.31 19.02
C ASP A 21 49.54 19.05 17.76
N LEU A 22 50.48 19.55 16.96
CA LEU A 22 50.17 20.20 15.67
C LEU A 22 49.50 19.23 14.67
N ILE A 23 49.97 17.98 14.60
CA ILE A 23 49.36 16.95 13.74
C ILE A 23 47.93 16.64 14.19
N LEU A 24 47.72 16.52 15.50
CA LEU A 24 46.41 16.20 16.08
C LEU A 24 45.43 17.36 15.86
N LEU A 25 45.85 18.61 16.05
CA LEU A 25 45.07 19.81 15.74
C LEU A 25 44.72 19.90 14.25
N PHE A 26 45.66 19.59 13.37
CA PHE A 26 45.40 19.59 11.92
C PHE A 26 44.36 18.53 11.54
N TRP A 27 44.49 17.30 12.07
CA TRP A 27 43.52 16.23 11.85
C TRP A 27 42.14 16.58 12.41
N LEU A 28 42.08 17.12 13.64
CA LEU A 28 40.85 17.56 14.27
C LEU A 28 40.16 18.65 13.46
N SER A 29 40.93 19.60 12.92
CA SER A 29 40.40 20.67 12.06
C SER A 29 39.84 20.13 10.75
N LYS A 30 40.47 19.10 10.16
CA LYS A 30 40.02 18.47 8.92
C LYS A 30 38.73 17.68 9.14
N VAL A 31 38.66 16.92 10.23
CA VAL A 31 37.46 16.18 10.64
C VAL A 31 36.32 17.13 11.00
N ALA A 32 36.59 18.19 11.76
CA ALA A 32 35.60 19.20 12.11
C ALA A 32 35.07 19.94 10.87
N LYS A 33 35.93 20.28 9.90
CA LYS A 33 35.51 20.89 8.63
C LYS A 33 34.68 19.93 7.78
N HIS A 34 35.06 18.65 7.71
CA HIS A 34 34.31 17.64 6.98
C HIS A 34 32.94 17.38 7.62
N TYR A 35 32.89 17.29 8.95
CA TYR A 35 31.66 17.13 9.71
C TYR A 35 30.73 18.35 9.54
N ASN A 36 31.27 19.56 9.66
CA ASN A 36 30.51 20.81 9.46
C ASN A 36 29.99 20.93 8.01
N SER A 37 30.74 20.46 7.01
CA SER A 37 30.28 20.43 5.61
C SER A 37 29.12 19.47 5.36
N LEU A 38 28.95 18.43 6.18
CA LEU A 38 27.85 17.46 6.08
C LEU A 38 26.63 17.86 6.93
N THR A 39 26.82 18.70 7.94
CA THR A 39 25.76 19.14 8.86
C THR A 39 25.21 20.55 8.58
N LYS A 40 25.88 21.35 7.74
CA LYS A 40 25.44 22.73 7.44
C LYS A 40 24.10 22.85 6.69
N ASP A 41 23.64 21.78 6.03
CA ASP A 41 22.41 21.75 5.22
C ASP A 41 21.23 21.03 5.90
N ILE A 42 21.43 20.46 7.10
CA ILE A 42 20.33 19.86 7.87
C ILE A 42 19.80 20.91 8.84
N ASP A 43 19.21 21.96 8.26
CA ASP A 43 18.49 23.00 8.98
C ASP A 43 17.28 22.38 9.71
N GLN A 44 17.03 22.78 10.96
CA GLN A 44 15.86 22.37 11.75
C GLN A 44 14.54 22.58 10.97
N LYS A 45 14.55 23.55 10.05
CA LYS A 45 13.48 23.85 9.10
C LYS A 45 13.23 22.73 8.09
N THR A 46 14.26 22.03 7.62
CA THR A 46 14.13 20.87 6.71
C THR A 46 13.46 19.69 7.40
N LEU A 47 13.85 19.40 8.65
CA LEU A 47 13.21 18.32 9.42
C LEU A 47 11.73 18.64 9.70
N MET A 48 11.41 19.89 10.06
CA MET A 48 10.03 20.34 10.26
C MET A 48 9.21 20.26 8.97
N ASN A 49 9.79 20.67 7.83
CA ASN A 49 9.13 20.58 6.53
C ASN A 49 8.88 19.13 6.10
N ILE A 50 9.83 18.21 6.36
CA ILE A 50 9.64 16.78 6.10
C ILE A 50 8.55 16.21 7.01
N LEU A 51 8.55 16.54 8.30
CA LEU A 51 7.53 16.08 9.24
C LEU A 51 6.13 16.58 8.86
N GLN A 52 6.01 17.86 8.48
CA GLN A 52 4.78 18.44 7.96
C GLN A 52 4.35 17.77 6.66
N GLY A 53 5.29 17.51 5.74
CA GLY A 53 5.02 16.78 4.50
C GLY A 53 4.52 15.36 4.74
N ILE A 54 5.09 14.65 5.73
CA ILE A 54 4.62 13.32 6.14
C ILE A 54 3.21 13.44 6.74
N GLN A 55 2.97 14.41 7.61
CA GLN A 55 1.66 14.59 8.24
C GLN A 55 0.56 14.92 7.23
N THR A 56 0.83 15.79 6.25
CA THR A 56 -0.12 16.09 5.18
C THR A 56 -0.35 14.89 4.27
N THR A 57 0.71 14.15 3.95
CA THR A 57 0.63 12.91 3.16
C THR A 57 -0.23 11.87 3.86
N ILE A 58 -0.03 11.63 5.16
CA ILE A 58 -0.86 10.71 5.95
C ILE A 58 -2.32 11.17 5.95
N ALA A 59 -2.59 12.45 6.23
CA ALA A 59 -3.95 12.98 6.23
C ALA A 59 -4.63 12.85 4.85
N GLN A 60 -3.88 13.02 3.77
CA GLN A 60 -4.37 12.81 2.40
C GLN A 60 -4.66 11.32 2.14
N HIS A 61 -3.76 10.43 2.55
CA HIS A 61 -3.96 8.98 2.42
C HIS A 61 -5.19 8.52 3.20
N GLU A 62 -5.40 8.98 4.43
CA GLU A 62 -6.59 8.65 5.22
C GLU A 62 -7.88 9.10 4.55
N ARG A 63 -7.90 10.31 3.97
CA ARG A 63 -9.07 10.82 3.22
C ARG A 63 -9.36 9.97 1.99
N VAL A 64 -8.34 9.68 1.18
CA VAL A 64 -8.49 8.87 -0.03
C VAL A 64 -8.93 7.45 0.35
N GLN A 65 -8.31 6.84 1.35
CA GLN A 65 -8.69 5.52 1.84
C GLN A 65 -10.14 5.49 2.34
N GLY A 66 -10.58 6.53 3.06
CA GLY A 66 -11.96 6.69 3.50
C GLY A 66 -12.93 6.75 2.31
N ALA A 67 -12.65 7.58 1.32
CA ALA A 67 -13.46 7.70 0.11
C ALA A 67 -13.51 6.39 -0.70
N THR A 68 -12.36 5.77 -0.96
CA THR A 68 -12.26 4.48 -1.66
C THR A 68 -13.01 3.38 -0.93
N LYS A 69 -12.95 3.33 0.41
CA LYS A 69 -13.71 2.35 1.20
C LYS A 69 -15.22 2.56 1.05
N GLN A 70 -15.69 3.81 1.04
CA GLN A 70 -17.11 4.11 0.82
C GLN A 70 -17.56 3.73 -0.59
N GLU A 71 -16.78 4.04 -1.62
CA GLU A 71 -17.08 3.64 -2.99
C GLU A 71 -17.09 2.12 -3.16
N LEU A 72 -16.12 1.43 -2.56
CA LEU A 72 -16.07 -0.02 -2.57
C LEU A 72 -17.28 -0.63 -1.87
N GLN A 73 -17.74 -0.05 -0.76
CA GLN A 73 -18.94 -0.50 -0.09
C GLN A 73 -20.17 -0.33 -0.97
N LYS A 74 -20.35 0.85 -1.58
CA LYS A 74 -21.44 1.10 -2.54
C LYS A 74 -21.41 0.11 -3.70
N LEU A 75 -20.23 -0.17 -4.25
CA LEU A 75 -20.07 -1.13 -5.35
C LEU A 75 -20.44 -2.55 -4.91
N LYS A 76 -20.06 -2.96 -3.69
CA LYS A 76 -20.46 -4.26 -3.13
C LYS A 76 -21.97 -4.35 -2.95
N ASP A 77 -22.58 -3.32 -2.36
CA ASP A 77 -24.02 -3.28 -2.11
C ASP A 77 -24.78 -3.35 -3.45
N SER A 78 -24.44 -2.50 -4.42
CA SER A 78 -25.03 -2.58 -5.76
C SER A 78 -24.74 -3.91 -6.46
N GLY A 79 -23.54 -4.46 -6.28
CA GLY A 79 -23.16 -5.75 -6.85
C GLY A 79 -24.06 -6.90 -6.39
N THR A 80 -24.49 -6.90 -5.12
CA THR A 80 -25.41 -7.93 -4.60
C THR A 80 -26.77 -7.93 -5.27
N LEU A 81 -27.21 -6.79 -5.81
CA LEU A 81 -28.51 -6.64 -6.49
C LEU A 81 -28.47 -7.02 -7.97
N HIS A 82 -27.30 -7.31 -8.53
CA HIS A 82 -27.20 -7.80 -9.91
C HIS A 82 -27.62 -9.26 -10.01
N LEU A 83 -28.16 -9.66 -11.17
CA LEU A 83 -28.42 -11.06 -11.49
C LEU A 83 -27.12 -11.85 -11.55
N GLN A 84 -26.94 -12.79 -10.62
CA GLN A 84 -25.72 -13.59 -10.49
C GLN A 84 -26.01 -15.08 -10.68
N HIS A 85 -27.23 -15.51 -10.36
CA HIS A 85 -27.64 -16.91 -10.46
C HIS A 85 -28.67 -17.05 -11.58
N MET A 86 -28.20 -17.48 -12.74
CA MET A 86 -29.04 -17.77 -13.90
C MET A 86 -28.98 -19.26 -14.24
N VAL A 87 -30.11 -19.96 -14.13
CA VAL A 87 -30.21 -21.39 -14.42
C VAL A 87 -31.35 -21.62 -15.39
N LEU A 88 -31.06 -22.28 -16.51
CA LEU A 88 -32.05 -22.80 -17.44
C LEU A 88 -32.04 -24.33 -17.37
N LYS A 89 -33.15 -24.91 -16.92
CA LYS A 89 -33.32 -26.36 -16.92
C LYS A 89 -34.44 -26.74 -17.87
N ARG A 90 -34.12 -27.50 -18.91
CA ARG A 90 -35.11 -28.05 -19.84
C ARG A 90 -35.63 -29.39 -19.32
N PHE A 91 -36.89 -29.69 -19.61
CA PHE A 91 -37.54 -30.94 -19.22
C PHE A 91 -38.72 -31.26 -20.12
N ASN A 92 -39.18 -32.51 -20.06
CA ASN A 92 -40.39 -32.98 -20.72
C ASN A 92 -41.43 -33.40 -19.67
N PRO A 93 -42.49 -32.61 -19.42
CA PRO A 93 -43.52 -32.94 -18.44
C PRO A 93 -44.48 -34.06 -18.88
N PHE A 94 -44.51 -34.41 -20.17
CA PHE A 94 -45.55 -35.30 -20.72
C PHE A 94 -45.02 -36.64 -21.23
N GLY A 95 -43.70 -36.91 -21.14
CA GLY A 95 -43.06 -38.22 -21.35
C GLY A 95 -43.09 -38.76 -22.79
N ASP A 96 -44.26 -38.71 -23.44
CA ASP A 96 -44.58 -39.48 -24.64
C ASP A 96 -44.57 -38.66 -25.93
N THR A 97 -44.41 -37.33 -25.87
CA THR A 97 -44.38 -36.46 -27.07
C THR A 97 -43.59 -35.17 -26.86
N GLY A 98 -42.80 -34.74 -27.86
CA GLY A 98 -42.34 -33.34 -27.98
C GLY A 98 -40.94 -32.98 -27.45
N GLY A 99 -40.15 -33.91 -26.91
CA GLY A 99 -38.80 -33.63 -26.40
C GLY A 99 -38.78 -32.63 -25.22
N ASP A 100 -37.59 -32.21 -24.77
CA ASP A 100 -37.43 -31.28 -23.64
C ASP A 100 -37.71 -29.82 -24.03
N GLN A 101 -38.92 -29.51 -24.46
CA GLN A 101 -39.33 -28.16 -24.88
C GLN A 101 -39.87 -27.30 -23.74
N SER A 102 -40.22 -27.90 -22.61
CA SER A 102 -40.54 -27.15 -21.38
C SER A 102 -39.24 -26.75 -20.67
N PHE A 103 -39.28 -25.65 -19.91
CA PHE A 103 -38.11 -25.21 -19.17
C PHE A 103 -38.45 -24.44 -17.90
N ILE A 104 -37.51 -24.43 -16.96
CA ILE A 104 -37.50 -23.54 -15.80
C ILE A 104 -36.30 -22.61 -15.98
N LEU A 105 -36.55 -21.30 -15.92
CA LEU A 105 -35.54 -20.24 -15.92
C LEU A 105 -35.58 -19.55 -14.56
N ALA A 106 -34.57 -19.75 -13.74
CA ALA A 106 -34.36 -19.00 -12.51
C ALA A 106 -33.36 -17.88 -12.77
N MET A 107 -33.73 -16.64 -12.44
CA MET A 107 -32.88 -15.46 -12.51
C MET A 107 -32.90 -14.78 -11.15
N LEU A 108 -31.85 -14.96 -10.36
CA LEU A 108 -31.75 -14.47 -8.99
C LEU A 108 -30.52 -13.59 -8.79
N ASP A 109 -30.64 -12.63 -7.89
CA ASP A 109 -29.56 -11.79 -7.41
C ASP A 109 -28.67 -12.51 -6.37
N GLY A 110 -27.68 -11.82 -5.82
CA GLY A 110 -26.78 -12.38 -4.79
C GLY A 110 -27.47 -12.73 -3.47
N ASN A 111 -28.66 -12.20 -3.20
CA ASN A 111 -29.49 -12.53 -2.04
C ASN A 111 -30.43 -13.71 -2.30
N LYS A 112 -30.41 -14.25 -3.53
CA LYS A 112 -31.36 -15.26 -4.05
C LYS A 112 -32.78 -14.73 -4.23
N ASP A 113 -32.91 -13.41 -4.34
CA ASP A 113 -34.16 -12.75 -4.68
C ASP A 113 -34.22 -12.56 -6.20
N GLY A 114 -35.41 -12.73 -6.79
CA GLY A 114 -35.57 -12.59 -8.24
C GLY A 114 -36.82 -13.29 -8.74
N VAL A 115 -36.72 -13.88 -9.93
CA VAL A 115 -37.87 -14.47 -10.62
C VAL A 115 -37.57 -15.88 -11.10
N VAL A 116 -38.59 -16.75 -11.03
CA VAL A 116 -38.53 -18.10 -11.58
C VAL A 116 -39.64 -18.27 -12.59
N ILE A 117 -39.25 -18.38 -13.86
CA ILE A 117 -40.18 -18.54 -14.97
C ILE A 117 -40.25 -20.02 -15.33
N THR A 118 -41.44 -20.61 -15.26
CA THR A 118 -41.70 -21.97 -15.74
C THR A 118 -42.48 -21.91 -17.04
N SER A 119 -41.91 -22.49 -18.09
CA SER A 119 -42.59 -22.71 -19.36
C SER A 119 -43.02 -24.16 -19.47
N LEU A 120 -44.33 -24.39 -19.68
CA LEU A 120 -44.90 -25.68 -20.01
C LEU A 120 -45.34 -25.67 -21.47
N HIS A 121 -44.67 -26.48 -22.28
CA HIS A 121 -44.98 -26.66 -23.69
C HIS A 121 -45.82 -27.93 -23.90
N SER A 122 -46.95 -27.76 -24.58
CA SER A 122 -47.83 -28.83 -25.05
C SER A 122 -47.98 -28.73 -26.57
N ARG A 123 -48.56 -29.76 -27.21
CA ARG A 123 -48.79 -29.77 -28.67
C ARG A 123 -49.59 -28.58 -29.18
N GLU A 124 -50.52 -28.06 -28.39
CA GLU A 124 -51.45 -27.00 -28.81
C GLU A 124 -51.05 -25.62 -28.32
N ASN A 125 -50.32 -25.52 -27.21
CA ASN A 125 -49.96 -24.24 -26.62
C ASN A 125 -48.71 -24.31 -25.73
N THR A 126 -48.12 -23.14 -25.49
CA THR A 126 -47.09 -22.92 -24.48
C THR A 126 -47.62 -21.96 -23.43
N ARG A 127 -47.44 -22.29 -22.15
CA ARG A 127 -47.85 -21.43 -21.02
C ARG A 127 -46.64 -21.06 -20.19
N PHE A 128 -46.59 -19.80 -19.77
CA PHE A 128 -45.56 -19.27 -18.87
C PHE A 128 -46.18 -18.97 -17.51
N TYR A 129 -45.49 -19.38 -16.45
CA TYR A 129 -45.79 -19.10 -15.05
C TYR A 129 -44.59 -18.35 -14.46
N VAL A 130 -44.86 -17.30 -13.69
CA VAL A 130 -43.88 -16.39 -13.09
C VAL A 130 -44.10 -16.34 -11.59
#